data_AF-A0A318QH93-F1
#
_entry.id   AF-A0A318QH93-F1
#
_cell.length_a   1.000
_cell.length_b   1.000
_cell.length_c   1.000
_cell.angle_alpha   90.00
_cell.angle_beta   90.00
_cell.angle_gamma   90.00
#
_symmetry.space_group_name_H-M   'P 1'
#
loop_
_entity.id
_entity.type
_entity.pdbx_description
1 polymer ?
#
loop_
_entity_poly.entity_id
_entity_poly.type
_entity_poly.pdbx_seq_one_letter_code
_entity_poly.pdbx_strand_id
1 'polypeptide(L)'
;AFDTGICSYNVLEALPRDVKPLLRAAIALYARFRRTRDELTEAQRVLAERRIIEQAKRCFMKNEKTSEAQAYRWFQRRAMQTSRRIAAVAGEYLASQKKDEAS
;
A
#
# COMPACT_ATOMS: atom_id res chain seq x y z
N ALA A 1 -6.61 -21.65 -1.21
CA ALA A 1 -7.49 -22.39 -0.28
C ALA A 1 -7.41 -21.87 1.18
N PHE A 2 -7.29 -20.56 1.43
CA PHE A 2 -7.26 -19.99 2.80
C PHE A 2 -8.01 -18.65 2.93
N ASP A 3 -8.90 -18.31 1.99
CA ASP A 3 -9.70 -17.07 2.06
C ASP A 3 -10.92 -17.20 2.99
N THR A 4 -11.32 -18.43 3.31
CA THR A 4 -12.39 -18.74 4.27
C THR A 4 -11.73 -19.26 5.54
N GLY A 5 -11.68 -18.46 6.61
CA GLY A 5 -10.98 -18.74 7.88
C GLY A 5 -11.52 -19.94 8.68
N ILE A 6 -11.56 -21.14 8.09
CA ILE A 6 -11.98 -22.37 8.73
C ILE A 6 -10.73 -23.10 9.22
N CYS A 7 -10.41 -22.91 10.51
CA CYS A 7 -9.38 -23.69 11.20
C CYS A 7 -10.04 -24.85 11.94
N SER A 8 -9.93 -26.04 11.33
CA SER A 8 -10.34 -27.38 11.81
C SER A 8 -11.66 -27.92 11.26
N TYR A 9 -11.59 -29.18 10.81
CA TYR A 9 -12.71 -30.06 10.57
C TYR A 9 -12.84 -30.92 11.83
N ASN A 10 -13.85 -30.66 12.66
CA ASN A 10 -14.10 -31.51 13.82
C ASN A 10 -14.86 -32.75 13.36
N VAL A 11 -14.29 -33.93 13.64
CA VAL A 11 -15.04 -35.20 13.64
C VAL A 11 -15.98 -35.15 14.85
N LEU A 12 -17.23 -35.55 14.63
CA LEU A 12 -18.37 -35.60 15.56
C LEU A 12 -18.00 -35.61 17.07
N GLU A 13 -18.64 -34.72 17.84
CA GLU A 13 -18.64 -34.60 19.31
C GLU A 13 -17.34 -34.07 19.97
N ALA A 14 -16.99 -32.81 19.71
CA ALA A 14 -15.97 -32.12 20.51
C ALA A 14 -16.53 -31.72 21.90
N LEU A 15 -15.98 -32.28 22.99
CA LEU A 15 -16.34 -31.87 24.35
C LEU A 15 -15.98 -30.37 24.57
N PRO A 16 -16.78 -29.59 25.34
CA PRO A 16 -16.53 -28.17 25.59
C PRO A 16 -15.13 -27.84 26.15
N ARG A 17 -14.49 -28.82 26.79
CA ARG A 17 -13.12 -28.78 27.31
C ARG A 17 -12.06 -28.55 26.24
N ASP A 18 -12.24 -29.09 25.03
CA ASP A 18 -11.22 -29.13 23.98
C ASP A 18 -11.32 -27.94 23.01
N VAL A 19 -12.43 -27.20 23.07
CA VAL A 19 -12.68 -26.01 22.25
C VAL A 19 -11.77 -24.84 22.65
N LYS A 20 -11.54 -24.63 23.95
CA LYS A 20 -10.73 -23.52 24.46
C LYS A 20 -9.26 -23.55 24.00
N PRO A 21 -8.52 -24.67 24.07
CA PRO A 21 -7.16 -24.73 23.55
C PRO A 21 -7.11 -24.62 22.01
N LEU A 22 -8.07 -25.20 21.30
CA LEU A 22 -8.16 -25.09 19.83
C LEU A 22 -8.33 -23.64 19.38
N LEU A 23 -9.24 -22.90 20.03
CA LEU A 23 -9.50 -21.49 19.72
C LEU A 23 -8.29 -20.60 20.04
N ARG A 24 -7.55 -20.90 21.12
CA ARG A 24 -6.27 -20.23 21.43
C ARG A 24 -5.21 -20.48 20.36
N ALA A 25 -5.08 -21.71 19.87
CA ALA A 25 -4.16 -22.05 18.80
C ALA A 25 -4.54 -21.35 17.48
N ALA A 26 -5.83 -21.32 17.13
CA ALA A 26 -6.34 -20.61 15.95
C ALA A 26 -6.06 -19.10 16.02
N ILE A 27 -6.27 -18.45 17.18
CA ILE A 27 -5.93 -17.03 17.39
C ILE A 27 -4.43 -16.78 17.22
N ALA A 28 -3.57 -17.63 17.80
CA ALA A 28 -2.13 -17.50 17.67
C ALA A 28 -1.66 -17.67 16.22
N LEU A 29 -2.23 -18.63 15.49
CA LEU A 29 -1.95 -18.88 14.09
C LEU A 29 -2.39 -17.69 13.23
N TYR A 30 -3.60 -17.18 13.44
CA TYR A 30 -4.11 -16.00 12.75
C TYR A 30 -3.24 -14.77 13.00
N ALA A 31 -2.84 -14.52 14.26
CA ALA A 31 -1.96 -13.39 14.59
C ALA A 31 -0.61 -13.48 13.88
N ARG A 32 -0.03 -14.68 13.78
CA ARG A 32 1.22 -14.92 13.05
C ARG A 32 1.07 -14.65 11.55
N PHE A 33 -0.01 -15.11 10.92
CA PHE A 33 -0.26 -14.85 9.49
C PHE A 33 -0.59 -13.39 9.20
N ARG A 34 -1.34 -12.72 10.09
CA ARG A 34 -1.70 -11.31 9.92
C ARG A 34 -0.47 -10.42 9.85
N ARG A 35 0.50 -10.63 10.75
CA ARG A 35 1.75 -9.86 10.76
C ARG A 35 2.49 -9.93 9.42
N THR A 36 2.66 -11.12 8.87
CA THR A 36 3.33 -11.29 7.57
C THR A 36 2.55 -10.66 6.42
N ARG A 37 1.21 -10.67 6.48
CA ARG A 37 0.34 -10.00 5.50
C ARG A 37 0.42 -8.48 5.60
N ASP A 38 0.52 -7.93 6.81
CA ASP A 38 0.67 -6.50 7.07
C ASP A 38 2.03 -6.00 6.55
N GLU A 39 3.11 -6.75 6.81
CA GLU A 39 4.46 -6.47 6.30
C GLU A 39 4.49 -6.48 4.76
N LEU A 40 3.82 -7.45 4.13
CA LEU A 40 3.69 -7.50 2.67
C LEU A 40 2.91 -6.29 2.12
N THR A 41 1.82 -5.92 2.78
CA THR A 41 0.96 -4.80 2.35
C THR A 41 1.72 -3.47 2.43
N GLU A 42 2.48 -3.25 3.49
CA GLU A 42 3.30 -2.05 3.64
C GLU A 42 4.43 -2.00 2.60
N ALA A 43 5.12 -3.12 2.35
CA ALA A 43 6.14 -3.20 1.31
C ALA A 43 5.56 -2.89 -0.09
N GLN A 44 4.39 -3.44 -0.40
CA GLN A 44 3.68 -3.16 -1.66
C GLN A 44 3.30 -1.68 -1.78
N ARG A 45 2.84 -1.07 -0.68
CA ARG A 45 2.50 0.35 -0.62
C ARG A 45 3.71 1.24 -0.92
N VAL A 46 4.86 0.99 -0.29
CA VAL A 46 6.09 1.76 -0.52
C VAL A 46 6.53 1.67 -1.99
N LEU A 47 6.43 0.50 -2.61
CA LEU A 47 6.75 0.33 -4.03
C LEU A 47 5.78 1.07 -4.94
N ALA A 48 4.48 1.05 -4.63
CA ALA A 48 3.47 1.78 -5.38
C ALA A 48 3.70 3.30 -5.28
N GLU A 49 3.98 3.82 -4.08
CA GLU A 49 4.27 5.24 -3.86
C GLU A 49 5.52 5.69 -4.64
N ARG A 50 6.60 4.89 -4.63
CA ARG A 50 7.80 5.18 -5.44
C ARG A 50 7.49 5.23 -6.94
N ARG A 51 6.70 4.28 -7.46
CA ARG A 51 6.32 4.27 -8.89
C ARG A 51 5.57 5.53 -9.30
N ILE A 52 4.64 6.01 -8.47
CA ILE A 52 3.89 7.25 -8.72
C ILE A 52 4.83 8.45 -8.78
N ILE A 53 5.78 8.55 -7.83
CA ILE A 53 6.75 9.65 -7.80
C ILE A 53 7.65 9.63 -9.04
N GLU A 54 8.18 8.47 -9.42
CA GLU A 54 9.02 8.33 -10.63
C GLU A 54 8.28 8.67 -11.92
N GLN A 55 6.99 8.31 -12.01
CA GLN A 55 6.17 8.65 -13.17
C GLN A 55 5.88 10.15 -13.23
N ALA A 56 5.56 10.77 -12.09
CA ALA A 56 5.33 12.22 -12.01
C ALA A 56 6.59 13.01 -12.36
N LYS A 57 7.77 12.60 -11.85
CA LYS A 57 9.06 13.20 -12.22
C LYS A 57 9.31 13.12 -13.73
N ARG A 58 9.11 11.93 -14.34
CA ARG A 58 9.28 11.76 -15.79
C ARG A 58 8.35 12.64 -16.61
N CYS A 59 7.09 12.75 -16.22
CA CYS A 59 6.12 13.62 -16.89
C CYS A 59 6.53 15.10 -16.76
N PHE A 60 6.86 15.53 -15.53
CA PHE A 60 7.32 16.90 -15.26
C PHE A 60 8.57 17.26 -16.06
N MET A 61 9.55 16.36 -16.12
CA MET A 61 10.77 16.55 -16.92
C MET A 61 10.48 16.71 -18.41
N LYS A 62 9.50 15.97 -18.96
CA LYS A 62 9.11 16.09 -20.37
C LYS A 62 8.46 17.44 -20.67
N ASN A 63 7.59 17.90 -19.78
CA ASN A 63 6.81 19.12 -19.99
C ASN A 63 7.67 20.38 -19.78
N GLU A 64 8.44 20.42 -18.70
CA GLU A 64 9.21 21.60 -18.27
C GLU A 64 10.67 21.58 -18.78
N LYS A 65 11.10 20.50 -19.45
CA LYS A 65 12.49 20.28 -19.94
C LYS A 65 13.56 20.45 -18.85
N THR A 66 13.22 20.12 -17.61
CA THR A 66 14.10 20.25 -16.44
C THR A 66 14.85 18.95 -16.12
N SER A 67 15.93 19.05 -15.34
CA SER A 67 16.61 17.87 -14.78
C SER A 67 15.83 17.23 -13.64
N GLU A 68 16.12 15.96 -13.34
CA GLU A 68 15.46 15.20 -12.28
C GLU A 68 15.57 15.88 -10.91
N ALA A 69 16.73 16.45 -10.59
CA ALA A 69 16.97 17.13 -9.32
C ALA A 69 16.11 18.40 -9.17
N GLN A 70 15.80 19.08 -10.28
CA GLN A 70 14.91 20.25 -10.27
C GLN A 70 13.45 19.83 -10.13
N ALA A 71 13.03 18.79 -10.85
CA ALA A 71 11.69 18.21 -10.72
C ALA A 71 11.42 17.74 -9.27
N TYR A 72 12.36 17.01 -8.66
CA TYR A 72 12.22 16.56 -7.28
C TYR A 72 12.13 17.72 -6.29
N ARG A 73 12.97 18.76 -6.45
CA ARG A 73 12.90 19.98 -5.63
C ARG A 73 11.58 20.73 -5.78
N TRP A 74 10.97 20.69 -6.97
CA TRP A 74 9.66 21.28 -7.20
C TRP A 74 8.57 20.51 -6.44
N PHE A 75 8.53 19.17 -6.59
CA PHE A 75 7.56 18.33 -5.87
C PHE A 75 7.74 18.42 -4.35
N GLN A 76 8.98 18.47 -3.87
CA GLN A 76 9.29 18.64 -2.45
C GLN A 76 8.78 19.99 -1.92
N ARG A 77 9.05 21.10 -2.62
CA ARG A 77 8.54 22.42 -2.23
C ARG A 77 7.02 22.47 -2.22
N ARG A 78 6.37 21.90 -3.24
CA ARG A 78 4.90 21.86 -3.32
C ARG A 78 4.28 20.99 -2.23
N ALA A 79 4.92 19.88 -1.89
CA ALA A 79 4.53 19.03 -0.76
C ALA A 79 4.63 19.77 0.58
N MET A 80 5.71 20.54 0.79
CA MET A 80 5.87 21.38 1.99
C MET A 80 4.79 22.46 2.08
N GLN A 81 4.54 23.20 0.99
CA GLN A 81 3.52 24.26 0.94
C GLN A 81 2.10 23.76 1.17
N THR A 82 1.79 22.54 0.74
CA THR A 82 0.47 21.92 0.92
C THR A 82 0.37 21.05 2.18
N SER A 83 1.45 20.97 2.97
CA SER A 83 1.56 20.08 4.15
C SER A 83 1.17 18.63 3.87
N ARG A 84 1.52 18.13 2.67
CA ARG A 84 1.15 16.79 2.19
C ARG A 84 2.37 15.98 1.81
N ARG A 85 2.19 14.67 1.71
CA ARG A 85 3.26 13.76 1.26
C ARG A 85 3.57 13.98 -0.21
N ILE A 86 4.84 13.82 -0.60
CA ILE A 86 5.30 13.94 -2.00
C ILE A 86 4.51 13.00 -2.92
N ALA A 87 4.23 11.77 -2.50
CA ALA A 87 3.45 10.79 -3.27
C ALA A 87 2.02 11.30 -3.61
N ALA A 88 1.38 12.03 -2.69
CA ALA A 88 0.05 12.58 -2.92
C ALA A 88 0.08 13.70 -3.96
N VAL A 89 1.06 14.62 -3.86
CA VAL A 89 1.24 15.72 -4.82
C VAL A 89 1.62 15.18 -6.21
N ALA A 90 2.48 14.17 -6.25
CA ALA A 90 2.84 13.49 -7.50
C ALA A 90 1.62 12.83 -8.17
N GLY A 91 0.76 12.16 -7.39
CA GLY A 91 -0.49 11.59 -7.88
C GLY A 91 -1.45 12.64 -8.44
N GLU A 92 -1.59 13.78 -7.76
CA GLU A 92 -2.43 14.90 -8.25
C GLU A 92 -1.90 15.50 -9.54
N TYR A 93 -0.59 15.68 -9.65
CA TYR A 93 0.03 16.16 -10.88
C TYR A 93 -0.23 15.21 -12.05
N LEU A 94 -0.09 13.89 -11.84
CA LEU A 94 -0.42 12.90 -12.87
C LEU A 94 -1.91 12.92 -13.24
N ALA A 95 -2.79 13.17 -12.28
CA ALA A 95 -4.23 13.28 -12.54
C ALA A 95 -4.57 14.53 -13.35
N SER A 96 -3.91 15.67 -13.10
CA SER A 96 -4.11 16.88 -13.90
C SER A 96 -3.59 16.71 -15.33
N GLN A 97 -2.42 16.08 -15.51
CA GLN A 97 -1.84 15.85 -16.84
C GLN A 97 -2.68 14.91 -17.71
N LYS A 98 -3.28 13.86 -17.12
CA LYS A 98 -4.24 13.01 -17.84
C LYS A 98 -5.48 13.75 -18.33
N LYS A 99 -5.87 14.84 -17.66
CA LYS A 99 -7.04 15.63 -18.02
C LYS A 99 -6.74 16.54 -19.21
N ASP A 100 -5.49 17.00 -19.33
CA ASP A 100 -5.00 17.81 -20.45
C ASP A 100 -4.79 16.97 -21.72
N GLU A 101 -4.47 15.67 -21.62
CA GLU A 101 -4.37 14.75 -22.77
C GLU A 101 -5.73 14.24 -23.29
N ALA A 102 -6.81 14.38 -22.50
CA ALA A 102 -8.15 13.91 -22.83
C ALA A 102 -9.08 15.02 -23.36
N SER A 103 -8.58 16.24 -23.52
CA SER A 103 -9.25 17.38 -24.17
C SER A 103 -8.54 17.74 -25.47
#